data_AF-A0A8M1KAH3-F1
#
_entry.id   AF-A0A8M1KAH3-F1
#
_cell.length_a   1.000
_cell.length_b   1.000
_cell.length_c   1.000
_cell.angle_alpha   90.00
_cell.angle_beta   90.00
_cell.angle_gamma   90.00
#
_symmetry.space_group_name_H-M   'P 1'
#
loop_
_entity.id
_entity.type
_entity.pdbx_description
1 polymer ?
#
loop_
_entity_poly.entity_id
_entity_poly.type
_entity_poly.pdbx_seq_one_letter_code
_entity_poly.pdbx_strand_id
1 'polypeptide(L)'
;MSSDQKKNNPTPKAGDMVEFPRPAGYSHFGTADGKGNVIHATSDTKASGSVIKKQPLEKVATNGNFKVKNQDDKKTPLPPDTILSQANARIGEKVNYGPLTYNCETVASEMRYGKGQGHSEQVLLKVSTHF
;
A
#
# COMPACT_ATOMS: atom_id res chain seq x y z
N MET A 1 -35.90 0.33 6.34
CA MET A 1 -35.02 1.25 5.59
C MET A 1 -33.61 1.04 6.13
N SER A 2 -32.68 0.72 5.24
CA SER A 2 -31.40 0.08 5.55
C SER A 2 -30.48 0.99 6.37
N SER A 3 -29.93 0.45 7.45
CA SER A 3 -28.95 1.10 8.31
C SER A 3 -27.63 1.22 7.57
N ASP A 4 -27.38 2.33 6.88
CA ASP A 4 -26.04 2.74 6.45
C ASP A 4 -25.23 3.09 7.70
N GLN A 5 -24.70 2.05 8.37
CA GLN A 5 -23.58 2.23 9.29
C GLN A 5 -22.38 2.67 8.45
N LYS A 6 -22.28 3.98 8.20
CA LYS A 6 -21.03 4.62 7.83
C LYS A 6 -20.05 4.27 8.94
N LYS A 7 -19.22 3.25 8.70
CA LYS A 7 -18.18 2.85 9.64
C LYS A 7 -17.34 4.09 9.91
N ASN A 8 -17.26 4.51 11.16
CA ASN A 8 -16.50 5.69 11.62
C ASN A 8 -14.99 5.41 11.51
N ASN A 9 -14.51 5.12 10.30
CA ASN A 9 -13.10 4.99 10.05
C ASN A 9 -12.51 6.40 10.09
N PRO A 10 -11.50 6.66 10.94
CA PRO A 10 -10.82 7.94 10.93
C PRO A 10 -10.28 8.21 9.53
N THR A 11 -10.41 9.45 9.07
CA THR A 11 -9.89 9.86 7.77
C THR A 11 -8.37 9.66 7.75
N PRO A 12 -7.82 8.83 6.85
CA PRO A 12 -6.38 8.61 6.81
C PRO A 12 -5.62 9.89 6.50
N LYS A 13 -4.55 10.14 7.24
CA LYS A 13 -3.67 11.30 7.04
C LYS A 13 -2.69 11.02 5.91
N ALA A 14 -2.05 12.08 5.43
CA ALA A 14 -0.97 11.96 4.46
C ALA A 14 0.14 11.03 4.99
N GLY A 15 0.48 10.02 4.19
CA GLY A 15 1.51 9.03 4.51
C GLY A 15 1.05 7.87 5.39
N ASP A 16 -0.20 7.86 5.85
CA ASP A 16 -0.75 6.70 6.57
C ASP A 16 -0.80 5.47 5.66
N MET A 17 -0.40 4.33 6.20
CA MET A 17 -0.57 3.05 5.56
C MET A 17 -1.99 2.54 5.84
N VAL A 18 -2.71 2.19 4.78
CA VAL A 18 -4.11 1.79 4.83
C VAL A 18 -4.22 0.33 4.43
N GLU A 19 -4.81 -0.47 5.30
CA GLU A 19 -5.17 -1.87 5.08
C GLU A 19 -6.61 -1.97 4.55
N PHE A 20 -6.78 -2.77 3.51
CA PHE A 20 -8.05 -3.10 2.87
C PHE A 20 -8.28 -4.61 2.98
N PRO A 21 -9.03 -5.08 4.00
CA PRO A 21 -9.31 -6.50 4.18
C PRO A 21 -10.12 -7.04 2.99
N ARG A 22 -9.71 -8.19 2.43
CA ARG A 22 -10.44 -8.87 1.35
C ARG A 22 -11.16 -10.13 1.89
N PRO A 23 -12.30 -10.52 1.30
CA PRO A 23 -13.08 -11.67 1.77
C PRO A 23 -12.34 -13.00 1.79
N ALA A 24 -11.32 -13.17 0.94
CA ALA A 24 -10.53 -14.40 0.83
C ALA A 24 -9.41 -14.53 1.89
N GLY A 25 -9.44 -13.74 2.96
CA GLY A 25 -8.50 -13.85 4.09
C GLY A 25 -7.15 -13.18 3.89
N TYR A 26 -6.95 -12.44 2.79
CA TYR A 26 -5.77 -11.60 2.58
C TYR A 26 -6.11 -10.11 2.70
N SER A 27 -5.10 -9.29 3.00
CA SER A 27 -5.23 -7.83 3.05
C SER A 27 -4.50 -7.19 1.87
N HIS A 28 -5.11 -6.16 1.31
CA HIS A 28 -4.48 -5.27 0.34
C HIS A 28 -4.00 -4.00 1.04
N PHE A 29 -2.89 -3.40 0.60
CA PHE A 29 -2.32 -2.21 1.25
C PHE A 29 -2.09 -1.05 0.28
N GLY A 30 -2.12 0.17 0.82
CA GLY A 30 -1.76 1.39 0.10
C GLY A 30 -1.37 2.52 1.05
N THR A 31 -0.88 3.61 0.48
CA THR A 31 -0.48 4.82 1.21
C THR A 31 -1.48 5.94 0.92
N ALA A 32 -2.04 6.54 1.96
CA ALA A 32 -2.99 7.65 1.84
C ALA A 32 -2.28 8.96 1.47
N ASP A 33 -2.91 9.74 0.58
CA ASP A 33 -2.41 11.07 0.21
C ASP A 33 -2.92 12.21 1.10
N GLY A 34 -3.78 11.88 2.07
CA GLY A 34 -4.46 12.85 2.95
C GLY A 34 -5.56 13.66 2.27
N LYS A 35 -5.91 13.36 1.01
CA LYS A 35 -6.90 14.08 0.19
C LYS A 35 -7.97 13.14 -0.36
N GLY A 36 -8.22 12.02 0.32
CA GLY A 36 -9.22 11.02 -0.07
C GLY A 36 -8.75 10.03 -1.15
N ASN A 37 -7.47 10.00 -1.50
CA ASN A 37 -6.91 9.01 -2.41
C ASN A 37 -5.90 8.11 -1.72
N VAL A 38 -5.64 6.96 -2.36
CA VAL A 38 -4.59 6.03 -1.98
C VAL A 38 -3.70 5.69 -3.16
N ILE A 39 -2.41 5.54 -2.89
CA ILE A 39 -1.39 5.09 -3.82
C ILE A 39 -1.08 3.63 -3.49
N HIS A 40 -1.29 2.71 -4.43
CA HIS A 40 -1.16 1.27 -4.18
C HIS A 40 -0.73 0.52 -5.43
N ALA A 41 -0.06 -0.62 -5.24
CA ALA A 41 0.21 -1.57 -6.30
C ALA A 41 -1.06 -2.37 -6.63
N THR A 42 -1.48 -2.42 -7.89
CA THR A 42 -2.68 -3.16 -8.30
C THR A 42 -2.51 -3.74 -9.69
N SER A 43 -3.22 -4.83 -9.99
CA SER A 43 -3.17 -5.47 -11.31
C SER A 43 -3.56 -4.48 -12.41
N ASP A 44 -2.80 -4.48 -13.50
CA ASP A 44 -3.19 -3.73 -14.67
C ASP A 44 -4.18 -4.52 -15.51
N THR A 45 -5.41 -4.01 -15.69
CA THR A 45 -6.42 -4.72 -16.49
C THR A 45 -6.10 -4.73 -17.98
N LYS A 46 -5.09 -3.96 -18.42
CA LYS A 46 -4.65 -3.83 -19.81
C LYS A 46 -3.30 -4.50 -20.10
N ALA A 47 -2.56 -4.94 -19.08
CA ALA A 47 -1.23 -5.52 -19.24
C ALA A 47 -0.98 -6.63 -18.20
N SER A 48 -0.23 -7.66 -18.58
CA SER A 48 0.22 -8.69 -17.63
C SER A 48 1.15 -8.05 -16.59
N GLY A 49 0.69 -7.85 -15.35
CA GLY A 49 1.52 -7.35 -14.25
C GLY A 49 0.77 -6.46 -13.25
N SER A 50 1.47 -6.07 -12.18
CA SER A 50 0.99 -5.05 -11.24
C SER A 50 1.59 -3.69 -11.58
N VAL A 51 0.88 -2.61 -11.30
CA VAL A 51 1.33 -1.24 -11.50
C VAL A 51 0.88 -0.38 -10.33
N ILE A 52 1.70 0.60 -9.95
CA ILE A 52 1.35 1.55 -8.89
C ILE A 52 0.37 2.58 -9.45
N LYS A 53 -0.83 2.65 -8.86
CA LYS A 53 -1.89 3.60 -9.23
C LYS A 53 -2.27 4.47 -8.05
N LYS A 54 -2.70 5.69 -8.34
CA LYS A 54 -3.43 6.55 -7.41
C LYS A 54 -4.93 6.44 -7.71
N GLN A 55 -5.73 6.10 -6.70
CA GLN A 55 -7.17 5.93 -6.85
C GLN A 55 -7.94 6.50 -5.65
N PRO A 56 -9.21 6.89 -5.82
CA PRO A 56 -10.07 7.27 -4.69
C PRO A 56 -10.14 6.15 -3.66
N LEU A 57 -10.00 6.49 -2.38
CA LEU A 57 -10.00 5.51 -1.29
C LEU A 57 -11.26 4.64 -1.31
N GLU A 58 -12.41 5.25 -1.59
CA GLU A 58 -13.71 4.58 -1.67
C GLU A 58 -13.78 3.54 -2.80
N LYS A 59 -13.04 3.76 -3.89
CA LYS A 59 -12.96 2.81 -5.01
C LYS A 59 -12.16 1.56 -4.64
N VAL A 60 -11.19 1.70 -3.74
CA VAL A 60 -10.31 0.60 -3.30
C VAL A 60 -10.94 -0.18 -2.13
N ALA A 61 -11.68 0.51 -1.26
CA ALA A 61 -12.37 -0.05 -0.10
C ALA A 61 -13.63 -0.85 -0.50
N THR A 62 -13.56 -2.18 -0.43
CA THR A 62 -14.75 -3.02 -0.63
C THR A 62 -15.76 -2.78 0.48
N ASN A 63 -16.98 -2.33 0.14
CA ASN A 63 -18.04 -1.99 1.07
C ASN A 63 -17.61 -0.96 2.14
N GLY A 64 -16.72 -0.03 1.77
CA GLY A 64 -16.19 0.99 2.69
C GLY A 64 -15.26 0.46 3.79
N ASN A 65 -14.81 -0.81 3.70
CA ASN A 65 -13.93 -1.40 4.69
C ASN A 65 -12.46 -1.05 4.42
N PHE A 66 -11.86 -0.31 5.35
CA PHE A 66 -10.43 -0.06 5.43
C PHE A 66 -10.01 0.19 6.88
N LYS A 67 -8.72 0.12 7.17
CA LYS A 67 -8.14 0.45 8.48
C LYS A 67 -6.82 1.18 8.30
N VAL A 68 -6.53 2.21 9.10
CA VAL A 68 -5.18 2.76 9.19
C VAL A 68 -4.32 1.76 9.97
N LYS A 69 -3.24 1.28 9.35
CA LYS A 69 -2.32 0.28 9.90
C LYS A 69 -0.88 0.70 9.60
N ASN A 70 -0.41 1.65 10.39
CA ASN A 70 0.96 2.16 10.34
C ASN A 70 1.93 1.19 11.03
N GLN A 71 2.05 -0.05 10.54
CA GLN A 71 2.97 -1.13 10.96
C GLN A 71 3.74 -0.89 12.28
N ASP A 72 3.48 -1.76 13.26
CA ASP A 72 4.08 -1.86 14.62
C ASP A 72 5.08 -0.74 14.95
N ASP A 73 4.72 0.14 15.90
CA ASP A 73 5.28 1.48 16.25
C ASP A 73 6.82 1.59 16.49
N LYS A 74 7.57 0.52 16.22
CA LYS A 74 9.02 0.39 16.34
C LYS A 74 9.79 1.11 15.24
N LYS A 75 9.19 1.36 14.07
CA LYS A 75 9.84 2.06 12.94
C LYS A 75 9.40 3.52 12.90
N THR A 76 10.37 4.44 12.86
CA THR A 76 10.08 5.86 12.65
C THR A 76 9.73 6.11 11.17
N PRO A 77 8.54 6.65 10.86
CA PRO A 77 8.18 7.00 9.49
C PRO A 77 9.01 8.18 8.98
N LEU A 78 9.15 8.27 7.66
CA LEU A 78 9.66 9.48 7.00
C LEU A 78 8.67 10.65 7.22
N PRO A 79 9.11 11.91 7.05
CA PRO A 79 8.19 13.05 7.05
C PRO A 79 7.06 12.84 6.02
N PRO A 80 5.81 13.25 6.32
CA PRO A 80 4.67 13.05 5.42
C PRO A 80 4.93 13.55 3.99
N ASP A 81 5.57 14.71 3.83
CA ASP A 81 5.91 15.27 2.52
C ASP A 81 6.89 14.37 1.76
N THR A 82 7.87 13.79 2.45
CA THR A 82 8.81 12.83 1.88
C THR A 82 8.10 11.55 1.45
N ILE A 83 7.20 11.01 2.30
CA ILE A 83 6.39 9.82 1.97
C ILE A 83 5.57 10.08 0.71
N LEU A 84 4.87 11.21 0.65
CA LEU A 84 4.04 11.57 -0.49
C LEU A 84 4.87 11.82 -1.75
N SER A 85 6.02 12.49 -1.63
CA SER A 85 6.92 12.71 -2.77
C SER A 85 7.38 11.39 -3.36
N GLN A 86 7.81 10.45 -2.52
CA GLN A 86 8.24 9.12 -2.97
C GLN A 86 7.08 8.32 -3.54
N ALA A 87 5.91 8.32 -2.90
CA ALA A 87 4.75 7.57 -3.37
C ALA A 87 4.26 8.08 -4.74
N ASN A 88 4.20 9.40 -4.94
CA ASN A 88 3.78 9.98 -6.22
C ASN A 88 4.80 9.71 -7.33
N ALA A 89 6.11 9.75 -7.03
CA ALA A 89 7.15 9.45 -8.01
C ALA A 89 7.10 8.01 -8.56
N ARG A 90 6.45 7.09 -7.83
CA ARG A 90 6.28 5.69 -8.23
C ARG A 90 5.00 5.43 -9.04
N ILE A 91 4.11 6.41 -9.23
CA ILE A 91 2.89 6.21 -10.00
C ILE A 91 3.24 5.83 -11.44
N GLY A 92 2.65 4.74 -11.93
CA GLY A 92 2.94 4.18 -13.26
C GLY A 92 4.12 3.19 -13.30
N GLU A 93 4.86 3.03 -12.18
CA GLU A 93 5.88 1.99 -12.05
C GLU A 93 5.22 0.61 -12.16
N LYS A 94 5.71 -0.22 -13.09
CA LYS A 94 5.34 -1.63 -13.18
C LYS A 94 6.05 -2.40 -12.08
N VAL A 95 5.27 -3.04 -11.23
CA VAL A 95 5.74 -3.85 -10.11
C VAL A 95 5.66 -5.31 -10.57
N ASN A 96 6.81 -5.87 -10.95
CA ASN A 96 6.94 -7.25 -11.41
C ASN A 96 7.02 -8.19 -10.21
N TYR A 97 5.88 -8.55 -9.60
CA TYR A 97 5.87 -9.55 -8.53
C TYR A 97 4.62 -10.43 -8.55
N GLY A 98 4.82 -11.71 -8.27
CA GLY A 98 3.78 -12.73 -8.23
C GLY A 98 2.78 -12.50 -7.10
N PRO A 99 1.56 -13.06 -7.20
CA PRO A 99 0.40 -12.69 -6.38
C PRO A 99 0.55 -12.87 -4.85
N LEU A 100 1.61 -13.51 -4.35
CA LEU A 100 1.70 -13.99 -2.97
C LEU A 100 3.00 -13.69 -2.21
N THR A 101 4.03 -13.08 -2.80
CA THR A 101 5.35 -13.00 -2.11
C THR A 101 6.03 -11.63 -2.09
N TYR A 102 5.50 -10.64 -2.79
CA TYR A 102 5.99 -9.25 -2.71
C TYR A 102 4.88 -8.28 -3.15
N ASN A 103 3.79 -8.26 -2.39
CA ASN A 103 2.51 -7.71 -2.81
C ASN A 103 2.13 -6.53 -1.89
N CYS A 104 1.91 -5.33 -2.44
CA CYS A 104 1.29 -4.15 -1.79
C CYS A 104 1.80 -3.65 -0.40
N GLU A 105 1.90 -4.49 0.63
CA GLU A 105 2.44 -4.16 1.96
C GLU A 105 3.89 -3.69 1.86
N THR A 106 4.75 -4.45 1.16
CA THR A 106 6.16 -4.05 0.99
C THR A 106 6.29 -2.70 0.31
N VAL A 107 5.48 -2.43 -0.72
CA VAL A 107 5.46 -1.14 -1.42
C VAL A 107 5.01 -0.01 -0.48
N ALA A 108 3.95 -0.23 0.29
CA ALA A 108 3.44 0.75 1.23
C ALA A 108 4.42 1.02 2.39
N SER A 109 5.10 -0.03 2.89
CA SER A 109 6.17 0.08 3.87
C SER A 109 7.36 0.88 3.32
N GLU A 110 7.79 0.61 2.09
CA GLU A 110 8.88 1.36 1.45
C GLU A 110 8.54 2.83 1.26
N MET A 111 7.29 3.14 0.91
CA MET A 111 6.83 4.54 0.82
C MET A 111 6.89 5.22 2.19
N ARG A 112 6.46 4.53 3.26
CA ARG A 112 6.34 5.11 4.60
C ARG A 112 7.67 5.23 5.35
N TYR A 113 8.52 4.23 5.25
CA TYR A 113 9.75 4.11 6.04
C TYR A 113 11.02 4.27 5.19
N GLY A 114 10.91 4.20 3.86
CA GLY A 114 12.04 4.24 2.93
C GLY A 114 12.38 2.87 2.34
N LYS A 115 13.13 2.87 1.24
CA LYS A 115 13.53 1.64 0.53
C LYS A 115 14.25 0.66 1.45
N GLY A 116 13.92 -0.63 1.33
CA GLY A 116 14.50 -1.70 2.16
C GLY A 116 13.87 -1.86 3.54
N GLN A 117 12.90 -1.02 3.92
CA GLN A 117 12.15 -1.16 5.19
C GLN A 117 10.85 -1.97 5.07
N GLY A 118 10.65 -2.64 3.94
CA GLY A 118 9.54 -3.56 3.71
C GLY A 118 9.46 -4.71 4.71
N HIS A 119 8.26 -5.15 5.04
CA HIS A 119 8.09 -6.51 5.57
C HIS A 119 8.21 -7.48 4.40
N SER A 120 9.41 -8.01 4.22
CA SER A 120 9.60 -9.30 3.58
C SER A 120 10.28 -10.17 4.61
N GLU A 121 9.50 -10.91 5.39
CA GLU A 121 9.99 -12.16 5.94
C GLU A 121 10.10 -13.16 4.78
N GLN A 122 11.03 -12.88 3.85
CA GLN A 122 11.81 -13.81 3.05
C GLN A 122 12.68 -13.06 2.01
N VAL A 123 13.98 -13.30 2.17
CA VAL A 123 15.10 -13.16 1.25
C VAL A 123 15.55 -11.73 0.88
N LEU A 124 16.43 -11.21 1.74
CA LEU A 124 17.74 -10.75 1.28
C LEU A 124 18.32 -11.82 0.34
N LEU A 125 17.92 -11.83 -0.93
CA LEU A 125 18.67 -12.55 -1.95
C LEU A 125 19.96 -11.74 -2.03
N LYS A 126 20.96 -12.18 -1.26
CA LYS A 126 22.34 -11.95 -1.60
C LYS A 126 22.44 -12.39 -3.05
N VAL A 127 22.38 -11.44 -3.97
CA VAL A 127 22.91 -11.64 -5.30
C VAL A 127 24.41 -11.74 -5.05
N SER A 128 24.87 -12.94 -4.69
CA SER A 128 26.24 -13.33 -4.90
C SER A 128 26.41 -13.32 -6.41
N THR A 129 26.81 -12.16 -6.92
CA THR A 129 27.52 -12.02 -8.18
C THR A 129 28.56 -13.13 -8.25
N HIS A 130 28.35 -14.05 -9.19
CA HIS A 130 29.36 -15.01 -9.59
C HIS A 130 30.45 -14.28 -10.37
N PHE A 131 31.70 -14.50 -9.98
CA PHE A 131 32.76 -14.92 -10.89
C PHE A 131 33.52 -16.06 -10.23
#